data_AF-A0A4P6DTP2-F1
#
_entry.id   AF-A0A4P6DTP2-F1
#
_cell.length_a   1.000
_cell.length_b   1.000
_cell.length_c   1.000
_cell.angle_alpha   90.00
_cell.angle_beta   90.00
_cell.angle_gamma   90.00
#
_symmetry.space_group_name_H-M   'P 1'
#
loop_
_entity.id
_entity.type
_entity.pdbx_description
1 polymer ?
#
loop_
_entity_poly.entity_id
_entity_poly.type
_entity_poly.pdbx_seq_one_letter_code
_entity_poly.pdbx_strand_id
1 'polypeptide(L)'
;MPVQDDSRENQMIDKFNLTVPPDRGRSDIDAHLKIDGLDIPFELKSTTRGSIATARDFGIGHITKWRNNRIHWLFGFYLSSEEKADYYIYCSPDDMEPWYTSMESYIKPDVILGKSLPDHVSEDMVRTILGEKEIYSYEDAQTIMKRQYTASQYRKLMDAGRGYSIERMTEILKARALYVFARGSTLNNPHIPANYFDHMTHITDEPAITLRQMVHAYLVNKRAIDDAAA
;
A
#
# COMPACT_ATOMS: atom_id res chain seq x y z
N MET A 1 9.34 16.44 13.17
CA MET A 1 8.58 16.27 11.92
C MET A 1 7.43 15.25 12.02
N PRO A 2 7.49 14.11 12.74
CA PRO A 2 6.29 13.23 12.90
C PRO A 2 5.10 13.97 13.53
N VAL A 3 5.38 14.74 14.59
CA VAL A 3 4.37 15.55 15.30
C VAL A 3 3.65 16.55 14.38
N GLN A 4 4.30 17.04 13.32
CA GLN A 4 3.69 17.98 12.37
C GLN A 4 2.84 17.28 11.30
N ASP A 5 3.20 16.04 10.92
CA ASP A 5 2.34 15.23 10.06
C ASP A 5 1.08 14.81 10.84
N ASP A 6 1.25 14.37 12.09
CA ASP A 6 0.15 14.01 12.99
C ASP A 6 -0.78 15.22 13.24
N SER A 7 -0.25 16.44 13.39
CA SER A 7 -1.08 17.63 13.60
C SER A 7 -1.93 17.98 12.38
N ARG A 8 -1.41 17.79 11.16
CA ARG A 8 -2.15 18.08 9.92
C ARG A 8 -3.23 17.03 9.66
N GLU A 9 -2.95 15.77 9.96
CA GLU A 9 -3.94 14.69 9.90
C GLU A 9 -5.09 14.93 10.89
N ASN A 10 -4.78 15.26 12.15
CA ASN A 10 -5.79 15.60 13.15
C ASN A 10 -6.62 16.83 12.74
N GLN A 11 -5.98 17.87 12.19
CA GLN A 11 -6.69 19.03 11.66
C GLN A 11 -7.70 18.64 10.57
N MET A 12 -7.34 17.69 9.68
CA MET A 12 -8.25 17.18 8.67
C MET A 12 -9.40 16.39 9.28
N ILE A 13 -9.12 15.50 10.25
CA ILE A 13 -10.14 14.73 10.95
C ILE A 13 -11.18 15.67 11.59
N ASP A 14 -10.72 16.68 12.33
CA ASP A 14 -11.58 17.62 13.04
C ASP A 14 -12.39 18.49 12.07
N LYS A 15 -11.75 19.07 11.06
CA LYS A 15 -12.42 19.99 10.11
C LYS A 15 -13.51 19.33 9.29
N PHE A 16 -13.37 18.03 9.02
CA PHE A 16 -14.30 17.27 8.21
C PHE A 16 -15.24 16.38 9.03
N ASN A 17 -15.18 16.45 10.37
CA ASN A 17 -15.95 15.61 11.29
C ASN A 17 -15.80 14.12 10.96
N LEU A 18 -14.56 13.68 10.74
CA LEU A 18 -14.21 12.28 10.53
C LEU A 18 -14.01 11.59 11.89
N THR A 19 -13.99 10.27 11.87
CA THR A 19 -13.77 9.44 13.06
C THR A 19 -12.59 8.51 12.84
N VAL A 20 -11.86 8.20 13.91
CA VAL A 20 -10.74 7.25 13.90
C VAL A 20 -11.07 6.10 14.85
N PRO A 21 -10.87 4.83 14.46
CA PRO A 21 -11.04 3.70 15.37
C PRO A 21 -10.08 3.82 16.58
N PRO A 22 -10.52 3.47 17.80
CA PRO A 22 -9.70 3.62 19.01
C PRO A 22 -8.42 2.77 18.99
N ASP A 23 -8.42 1.65 18.27
CA ASP A 23 -7.28 0.72 18.16
C ASP A 23 -6.56 0.83 16.80
N ARG A 24 -6.66 1.98 16.10
CA ARG A 24 -6.05 2.17 14.77
C ARG A 24 -4.53 1.95 14.83
N GLY A 25 -4.05 0.96 14.07
CA GLY A 25 -2.64 0.76 13.78
C GLY A 25 -2.13 1.69 12.68
N ARG A 26 -0.81 1.88 12.60
CA ARG A 26 -0.16 2.80 11.64
C ARG A 26 -0.38 2.43 10.17
N SER A 27 -0.77 1.19 9.88
CA SER A 27 -1.01 0.67 8.53
C SER A 27 -2.49 0.63 8.12
N ASP A 28 -3.37 1.02 9.03
CA ASP A 28 -4.81 0.89 8.84
C ASP A 28 -5.36 2.06 8.02
N ILE A 29 -6.68 2.15 7.88
CA ILE A 29 -7.34 3.28 7.22
C ILE A 29 -7.24 4.49 8.14
N ASP A 30 -6.97 5.67 7.57
CA ASP A 30 -6.64 6.86 8.37
C ASP A 30 -7.85 7.37 9.15
N ALA A 31 -9.00 7.51 8.49
CA ALA A 31 -10.22 8.00 9.09
C ALA A 31 -11.47 7.49 8.37
N HIS A 32 -12.63 7.75 8.97
CA HIS A 32 -13.92 7.26 8.54
C HIS A 32 -14.97 8.36 8.56
N LEU A 33 -15.74 8.49 7.48
CA LEU A 33 -16.91 9.38 7.40
C LEU A 33 -18.19 8.55 7.54
N LYS A 34 -18.96 8.83 8.58
CA LYS A 34 -20.32 8.29 8.73
C LYS A 34 -21.32 9.17 8.00
N ILE A 35 -22.00 8.65 6.99
CA ILE A 35 -22.99 9.37 6.17
C ILE A 35 -24.07 8.39 5.69
N ASP A 36 -25.35 8.77 5.82
CA ASP A 36 -26.50 7.99 5.35
C ASP A 36 -26.51 6.52 5.82
N GLY A 37 -26.03 6.26 7.04
CA GLY A 37 -25.91 4.92 7.63
C GLY A 37 -24.72 4.09 7.10
N LEU A 38 -23.92 4.65 6.20
CA LEU A 38 -22.69 4.06 5.68
C LEU A 38 -21.48 4.53 6.47
N ASP A 39 -20.45 3.70 6.46
CA ASP A 39 -19.13 4.00 7.01
C ASP A 39 -18.11 4.04 5.87
N ILE A 40 -17.69 5.25 5.50
CA ILE A 40 -16.88 5.50 4.30
C ILE A 40 -15.41 5.67 4.71
N PRO A 41 -14.50 4.80 4.24
CA PRO A 41 -13.09 4.86 4.62
C PRO A 41 -12.33 5.94 3.84
N PHE A 42 -11.47 6.67 4.55
CA PHE A 42 -10.63 7.74 4.03
C PHE A 42 -9.15 7.49 4.27
N GLU A 43 -8.35 7.70 3.23
CA GLU A 43 -6.91 7.94 3.32
C GLU A 43 -6.67 9.46 3.36
N LEU A 44 -5.86 9.90 4.32
CA LEU A 44 -5.55 11.31 4.54
C LEU A 44 -4.09 11.55 4.16
N LYS A 45 -3.84 12.56 3.35
CA LYS A 45 -2.49 13.02 3.03
C LYS A 45 -2.42 14.53 2.99
N SER A 46 -1.22 15.08 3.19
CA SER A 46 -1.02 16.52 3.10
C SER A 46 0.36 16.87 2.54
N THR A 47 0.49 18.08 2.01
CA THR A 47 1.75 18.59 1.44
C THR A 47 1.96 20.05 1.75
N THR A 48 3.23 20.46 1.82
CA THR A 48 3.67 21.87 1.87
C THR A 48 4.35 22.30 0.56
N ARG A 49 4.42 21.42 -0.44
CA ARG A 49 5.18 21.63 -1.69
C ARG A 49 4.37 21.37 -2.96
N GLY A 50 3.08 21.03 -2.84
CA GLY A 50 2.16 20.80 -3.95
C GLY A 50 2.11 19.35 -4.46
N SER A 51 3.16 18.54 -4.30
CA SER A 51 3.09 17.09 -4.59
C SER A 51 2.82 16.29 -3.32
N ILE A 52 2.06 15.20 -3.44
CA ILE A 52 1.63 14.38 -2.30
C ILE A 52 2.42 13.08 -2.27
N ALA A 53 3.17 12.87 -1.19
CA ALA A 53 3.76 11.56 -0.88
C ALA A 53 2.66 10.55 -0.52
N THR A 54 2.81 9.29 -0.94
CA THR A 54 1.77 8.26 -0.76
C THR A 54 2.16 7.23 0.30
N ALA A 55 2.99 6.24 -0.04
CA ALA A 55 3.41 5.19 0.87
C ALA A 55 4.85 4.73 0.61
N ARG A 56 5.56 4.33 1.68
CA ARG A 56 6.85 3.62 1.53
C ARG A 56 6.62 2.20 1.04
N ASP A 57 7.60 1.65 0.31
CA ASP A 57 7.51 0.32 -0.30
C ASP A 57 6.18 0.17 -1.08
N PHE A 58 5.82 1.20 -1.84
CA PHE A 58 4.59 1.27 -2.61
C PHE A 58 4.59 0.20 -3.70
N GLY A 59 3.50 -0.56 -3.84
CA GLY A 59 3.41 -1.61 -4.84
C GLY A 59 1.98 -2.10 -5.01
N ILE A 60 1.81 -3.20 -5.74
CA ILE A 60 0.48 -3.71 -6.12
C ILE A 60 -0.44 -4.00 -4.92
N GLY A 61 0.14 -4.36 -3.77
CA GLY A 61 -0.62 -4.57 -2.53
C GLY A 61 -1.33 -3.32 -2.03
N HIS A 62 -0.69 -2.14 -2.14
CA HIS A 62 -1.31 -0.87 -1.76
C HIS A 62 -2.48 -0.52 -2.70
N ILE A 63 -2.26 -0.65 -4.00
CA ILE A 63 -3.29 -0.38 -5.02
C ILE A 63 -4.49 -1.32 -4.82
N THR A 64 -4.22 -2.61 -4.60
CA THR A 64 -5.26 -3.61 -4.32
C THR A 64 -6.02 -3.28 -3.03
N LYS A 65 -5.32 -2.90 -1.95
CA LYS A 65 -5.95 -2.46 -0.69
C LYS A 65 -6.90 -1.29 -0.97
N TRP A 66 -6.44 -0.24 -1.64
CA TRP A 66 -7.26 0.95 -1.82
C TRP A 66 -8.46 0.72 -2.74
N ARG A 67 -8.29 -0.03 -3.84
CA ARG A 67 -9.41 -0.40 -4.73
C ARG A 67 -10.42 -1.30 -4.04
N ASN A 68 -9.98 -2.37 -3.38
CA ASN A 68 -10.89 -3.33 -2.73
C ASN A 68 -11.70 -2.71 -1.61
N ASN A 69 -11.10 -1.78 -0.85
CA ASN A 69 -11.80 -1.05 0.20
C ASN A 69 -12.53 0.19 -0.30
N ARG A 70 -12.51 0.47 -1.61
CA ARG A 70 -13.08 1.66 -2.25
C ARG A 70 -12.72 2.93 -1.48
N ILE A 71 -11.42 3.10 -1.21
CA ILE A 71 -10.91 4.18 -0.36
C ILE A 71 -11.16 5.53 -1.01
N HIS A 72 -11.74 6.44 -0.23
CA HIS A 72 -11.83 7.85 -0.56
C HIS A 72 -10.58 8.58 -0.09
N TRP A 73 -10.20 9.67 -0.75
CA TRP A 73 -9.01 10.42 -0.38
C TRP A 73 -9.38 11.85 -0.03
N LEU A 74 -8.67 12.36 0.97
CA LEU A 74 -8.69 13.76 1.32
C LEU A 74 -7.25 14.27 1.38
N PHE A 75 -6.97 15.32 0.63
CA PHE A 75 -5.66 15.92 0.49
C PHE A 75 -5.66 17.33 1.08
N GLY A 76 -4.80 17.61 2.05
CA GLY A 76 -4.60 18.96 2.60
C GLY A 76 -3.39 19.67 2.00
N PHE A 77 -3.59 20.88 1.48
CA PHE A 77 -2.53 21.70 0.88
C PHE A 77 -2.16 22.85 1.79
N TYR A 78 -0.95 22.81 2.34
CA TYR A 78 -0.37 23.72 3.34
C TYR A 78 0.79 24.49 2.71
N LEU A 79 0.50 25.22 1.63
CA LEU A 79 1.47 25.85 0.74
C LEU A 79 1.98 27.18 1.30
N SER A 80 1.10 27.95 1.95
CA SER A 80 1.46 29.25 2.54
C SER A 80 1.92 29.13 4.00
N SER A 81 1.50 28.09 4.72
CA SER A 81 1.82 27.84 6.12
C SER A 81 1.73 26.36 6.47
N GLU A 82 2.57 25.89 7.40
CA GLU A 82 2.49 24.52 7.94
C GLU A 82 1.33 24.32 8.94
N GLU A 83 0.75 25.41 9.46
CA GLU A 83 -0.26 25.36 10.53
C GLU A 83 -1.70 25.38 10.02
N LYS A 84 -1.92 25.96 8.83
CA LYS A 84 -3.25 26.14 8.24
C LYS A 84 -3.21 25.78 6.76
N ALA A 85 -4.05 24.82 6.37
CA ALA A 85 -4.22 24.50 4.96
C ALA A 85 -4.83 25.69 4.20
N ASP A 86 -4.30 25.95 3.01
CA ASP A 86 -4.85 26.88 2.03
C ASP A 86 -6.19 26.34 1.49
N TYR A 87 -6.23 25.03 1.20
CA TYR A 87 -7.42 24.33 0.74
C TYR A 87 -7.26 22.82 0.93
N TYR A 88 -8.37 22.11 0.72
CA TYR A 88 -8.40 20.65 0.67
C TYR A 88 -8.96 20.17 -0.66
N ILE A 89 -8.62 18.95 -1.06
CA ILE A 89 -9.18 18.29 -2.23
C ILE A 89 -9.70 16.91 -1.82
N TYR A 90 -10.95 16.63 -2.19
CA TYR A 90 -11.55 15.31 -2.09
C TYR A 90 -11.40 14.58 -3.41
N CYS A 91 -11.04 13.30 -3.35
CA CYS A 91 -11.07 12.40 -4.50
C CYS A 91 -11.84 11.13 -4.14
N SER A 92 -12.82 10.79 -4.96
CA SER A 92 -13.51 9.51 -4.90
C SER A 92 -12.60 8.36 -5.35
N PRO A 93 -13.00 7.10 -5.13
CA PRO A 93 -12.30 5.94 -5.70
C PRO A 93 -12.10 6.04 -7.21
N ASP A 94 -13.09 6.58 -7.93
CA ASP A 94 -13.07 6.70 -9.39
C ASP A 94 -12.11 7.81 -9.82
N ASP A 95 -12.03 8.91 -9.05
CA ASP A 95 -11.07 9.99 -9.29
C ASP A 95 -9.61 9.55 -9.09
N MET A 96 -9.36 8.51 -8.27
CA MET A 96 -8.02 7.99 -8.00
C MET A 96 -7.58 6.88 -8.96
N GLU A 97 -8.51 6.29 -9.71
CA GLU A 97 -8.26 5.19 -10.62
C GLU A 97 -7.24 5.51 -11.74
N PRO A 98 -7.23 6.70 -12.35
CA PRO A 98 -6.22 7.06 -13.34
C PRO A 98 -4.79 7.02 -12.78
N TRP A 99 -4.59 7.50 -11.54
CA TRP A 99 -3.28 7.42 -10.89
C TRP A 99 -2.91 5.98 -10.55
N TYR A 100 -3.84 5.17 -10.05
CA TYR A 100 -3.60 3.74 -9.80
C TYR A 100 -3.17 2.99 -11.06
N THR A 101 -3.91 3.17 -12.16
CA THR A 101 -3.60 2.53 -13.45
C THR A 101 -2.21 2.94 -13.97
N SER A 102 -1.88 4.23 -13.85
CA SER A 102 -0.55 4.77 -14.17
C SER A 102 0.55 4.08 -13.37
N MET A 103 0.37 3.98 -12.05
CA MET A 103 1.34 3.35 -11.16
C MET A 103 1.46 1.84 -11.39
N GLU A 104 0.36 1.13 -11.64
CA GLU A 104 0.39 -0.29 -12.00
C GLU A 104 1.16 -0.52 -13.28
N SER A 105 0.91 0.28 -14.31
CA SER A 105 1.63 0.21 -15.58
C SER A 105 3.13 0.40 -15.36
N TYR A 106 3.50 1.38 -14.52
CA TYR A 106 4.88 1.68 -14.19
C TYR A 106 5.60 0.52 -13.47
N ILE A 107 4.96 -0.10 -12.46
CA ILE A 107 5.57 -1.21 -11.70
C ILE A 107 5.41 -2.58 -12.38
N LYS A 108 4.60 -2.68 -13.44
CA LYS A 108 4.26 -3.95 -14.10
C LYS A 108 5.48 -4.76 -14.54
N PRO A 109 6.53 -4.17 -15.17
CA PRO A 109 7.72 -4.94 -15.55
C PRO A 109 8.36 -5.63 -14.35
N ASP A 110 8.56 -4.92 -13.24
CA ASP A 110 9.19 -5.45 -12.05
C ASP A 110 8.33 -6.51 -11.36
N VAL A 111 7.00 -6.35 -11.38
CA VAL A 111 6.07 -7.36 -10.87
C VAL A 111 6.14 -8.64 -11.70
N ILE A 112 6.25 -8.53 -13.03
CA ILE A 112 6.40 -9.70 -13.91
C ILE A 112 7.74 -10.39 -13.66
N LEU A 113 8.84 -9.63 -13.65
CA LEU A 113 10.17 -10.18 -13.35
C LEU A 113 10.19 -10.88 -11.99
N GLY A 114 9.60 -10.25 -10.98
CA GLY A 114 9.59 -10.78 -9.62
C GLY A 114 8.75 -12.05 -9.44
N LYS A 115 7.78 -12.30 -10.33
CA LYS A 115 7.01 -13.55 -10.35
C LYS A 115 7.69 -14.64 -11.15
N SER A 116 8.31 -14.31 -12.29
CA SER A 116 8.86 -15.30 -13.21
C SER A 116 10.28 -15.75 -12.86
N LEU A 117 11.15 -14.85 -12.40
CA LEU A 117 12.56 -15.20 -12.13
C LEU A 117 12.76 -16.22 -11.00
N PRO A 118 11.96 -16.25 -9.92
CA PRO A 118 12.06 -17.29 -8.90
C PRO A 118 11.86 -18.71 -9.43
N ASP A 119 11.13 -18.89 -10.53
CA ASP A 119 10.92 -20.21 -11.15
C ASP A 119 12.20 -20.78 -11.80
N HIS A 120 13.20 -19.94 -12.03
CA HIS A 120 14.50 -20.35 -12.56
C HIS A 120 15.54 -20.65 -11.48
N VAL A 121 15.16 -20.62 -10.20
CA VAL A 121 16.03 -21.07 -9.11
C VAL A 121 16.30 -22.57 -9.26
N SER A 122 17.57 -22.94 -9.28
CA SER A 122 18.02 -24.33 -9.48
C SER A 122 18.89 -24.84 -8.32
N GLU A 123 19.09 -26.15 -8.28
CA GLU A 123 20.00 -26.80 -7.34
C GLU A 123 21.44 -26.30 -7.47
N ASP A 124 21.90 -26.03 -8.70
CA ASP A 124 23.24 -25.48 -8.94
C ASP A 124 23.44 -24.14 -8.25
N MET A 125 22.40 -23.30 -8.17
CA MET A 125 22.46 -22.04 -7.43
C MET A 125 22.60 -22.29 -5.93
N VAL A 126 21.92 -23.29 -5.37
CA VAL A 126 22.08 -23.68 -3.96
C VAL A 126 23.51 -24.16 -3.70
N ARG A 127 24.03 -25.06 -4.55
CA ARG A 127 25.41 -25.55 -4.46
C ARG A 127 26.43 -24.42 -4.58
N THR A 128 26.18 -23.44 -5.45
CA THR A 128 27.03 -22.26 -5.61
C THR A 128 27.05 -21.39 -4.35
N ILE A 129 25.90 -21.21 -3.69
CA ILE A 129 25.77 -20.33 -2.51
C ILE A 129 26.30 -21.01 -1.24
N LEU A 130 25.99 -22.28 -1.03
CA LEU A 130 26.22 -22.99 0.24
C LEU A 130 27.31 -24.06 0.17
N GLY A 131 27.84 -24.34 -1.02
CA GLY A 131 28.66 -25.51 -1.30
C GLY A 131 27.80 -26.77 -1.54
N GLU A 132 28.44 -27.77 -2.15
CA GLU A 132 27.87 -29.10 -2.33
C GLU A 132 27.89 -29.88 -0.99
N LYS A 133 26.74 -30.43 -0.61
CA LYS A 133 26.54 -31.21 0.62
C LYS A 133 25.52 -32.32 0.37
N GLU A 134 25.68 -33.46 1.04
CA GLU A 134 24.66 -34.52 1.03
C GLU A 134 23.41 -34.11 1.83
N ILE A 135 23.61 -33.41 2.95
CA ILE A 135 22.53 -32.91 3.82
C ILE A 135 22.87 -31.47 4.22
N TYR A 136 21.94 -30.55 3.97
CA TYR A 136 22.04 -29.16 4.38
C TYR A 136 21.49 -28.96 5.79
N SER A 137 22.09 -28.06 6.57
CA SER A 137 21.73 -27.89 7.99
C SER A 137 20.60 -26.87 8.21
N TYR A 138 20.09 -26.81 9.45
CA TYR A 138 19.21 -25.75 9.90
C TYR A 138 19.80 -24.35 9.66
N GLU A 139 21.07 -24.18 9.95
CA GLU A 139 21.82 -22.93 9.81
C GLU A 139 21.95 -22.54 8.33
N ASP A 140 22.20 -23.49 7.43
CA ASP A 140 22.21 -23.25 5.98
C ASP A 140 20.89 -22.64 5.50
N ALA A 141 19.75 -23.25 5.86
CA ALA A 141 18.42 -22.69 5.53
C ALA A 141 18.22 -21.29 6.14
N GLN A 142 18.74 -21.04 7.35
CA GLN A 142 18.69 -19.72 7.97
C GLN A 142 19.53 -18.67 7.24
N THR A 143 20.67 -19.02 6.65
CA THR A 143 21.46 -18.06 5.86
C THR A 143 20.71 -17.58 4.63
N ILE A 144 19.96 -18.47 3.97
CA ILE A 144 19.11 -18.13 2.82
C ILE A 144 17.91 -17.28 3.28
N MET A 145 17.10 -17.79 4.21
CA MET A 145 15.83 -17.15 4.61
C MET A 145 15.97 -16.06 5.67
N LYS A 146 17.18 -15.80 6.17
CA LYS A 146 17.50 -14.72 7.13
C LYS A 146 16.53 -14.64 8.33
N ARG A 147 16.16 -15.80 8.90
CA ARG A 147 15.22 -15.92 10.04
C ARG A 147 13.78 -15.43 9.77
N GLN A 148 13.36 -15.36 8.51
CA GLN A 148 11.98 -15.01 8.17
C GLN A 148 10.97 -16.10 8.53
N TYR A 149 11.41 -17.36 8.55
CA TYR A 149 10.63 -18.44 9.13
C TYR A 149 10.82 -18.53 10.64
N THR A 150 9.75 -18.89 11.34
CA THR A 150 9.83 -19.34 12.73
C THR A 150 10.61 -20.65 12.83
N ALA A 151 11.12 -20.97 14.02
CA ALA A 151 11.83 -22.24 14.25
C ALA A 151 10.96 -23.47 13.91
N SER A 152 9.66 -23.39 14.14
CA SER A 152 8.70 -24.45 13.78
C SER A 152 8.60 -24.62 12.26
N GLN A 153 8.52 -23.53 11.51
CA GLN A 153 8.46 -23.57 10.04
C GLN A 153 9.73 -24.19 9.43
N TYR A 154 10.92 -23.81 9.91
CA TYR A 154 12.17 -24.44 9.46
C TYR A 154 12.17 -25.95 9.72
N ARG A 155 11.84 -26.39 10.94
CA ARG A 155 11.80 -27.83 11.28
C ARG A 155 10.81 -28.62 10.44
N LYS A 156 9.65 -28.03 10.11
CA LYS A 156 8.64 -28.66 9.26
C LYS A 156 9.12 -28.88 7.82
N LEU A 157 10.08 -28.08 7.36
CA LEU A 157 10.63 -28.20 6.02
C LEU A 157 11.76 -29.24 5.94
N MET A 158 12.31 -29.73 7.05
CA MET A 158 13.36 -30.75 7.04
C MET A 158 12.83 -32.07 6.47
N ASP A 159 13.51 -32.58 5.45
CA ASP A 159 13.15 -33.81 4.74
C ASP A 159 14.29 -34.83 4.64
N ALA A 160 15.49 -34.47 5.12
CA ALA A 160 16.66 -35.35 5.16
C ALA A 160 17.14 -35.54 6.61
N GLY A 161 16.39 -36.33 7.39
CA GLY A 161 16.71 -36.62 8.79
C GLY A 161 16.60 -35.37 9.68
N ARG A 162 17.74 -34.83 10.14
CA ARG A 162 17.82 -33.57 10.92
C ARG A 162 18.20 -32.36 10.05
N GLY A 163 18.16 -32.49 8.73
CA GLY A 163 18.52 -31.44 7.77
C GLY A 163 17.61 -31.45 6.54
N TYR A 164 18.10 -30.87 5.45
CA TYR A 164 17.36 -30.69 4.21
C TYR A 164 18.08 -31.33 3.03
N SER A 165 17.31 -31.88 2.11
CA SER A 165 17.72 -32.28 0.78
C SER A 165 18.08 -31.05 -0.08
N ILE A 166 18.75 -31.28 -1.21
CA ILE A 166 19.06 -30.21 -2.17
C ILE A 166 17.78 -29.64 -2.80
N GLU A 167 16.79 -30.49 -3.05
CA GLU A 167 15.49 -30.14 -3.61
C GLU A 167 14.75 -29.19 -2.66
N ARG A 168 14.74 -29.52 -1.36
CA ARG A 168 14.13 -28.67 -0.34
C ARG A 168 14.86 -27.34 -0.18
N MET A 169 16.18 -27.34 -0.22
CA MET A 169 16.95 -26.11 -0.18
C MET A 169 16.70 -25.23 -1.40
N THR A 170 16.42 -25.84 -2.55
CA THR A 170 16.05 -25.14 -3.79
C THR A 170 14.68 -24.47 -3.64
N GLU A 171 13.70 -25.14 -3.03
CA GLU A 171 12.41 -24.53 -2.70
C GLU A 171 12.56 -23.35 -1.71
N ILE A 172 13.41 -23.50 -0.69
CA ILE A 172 13.69 -22.43 0.28
C ILE A 172 14.35 -21.24 -0.42
N LEU A 173 15.32 -21.47 -1.32
CA LEU A 173 15.95 -20.42 -2.11
C LEU A 173 14.95 -19.75 -3.06
N LYS A 174 14.04 -20.51 -3.68
CA LYS A 174 12.96 -19.99 -4.51
C LYS A 174 12.01 -19.09 -3.71
N ALA A 175 11.60 -19.51 -2.52
CA ALA A 175 10.79 -18.70 -1.62
C ALA A 175 11.53 -17.41 -1.21
N ARG A 176 12.85 -17.50 -0.98
CA ARG A 176 13.67 -16.32 -0.69
C ARG A 176 13.74 -15.36 -1.87
N ALA A 177 13.97 -15.88 -3.08
CA ALA A 177 14.01 -15.09 -4.30
C ALA A 177 12.68 -14.35 -4.50
N LEU A 178 11.55 -15.05 -4.36
CA LEU A 178 10.22 -14.45 -4.41
C LEU A 178 10.07 -13.29 -3.41
N TYR A 179 10.50 -13.48 -2.16
CA TYR A 179 10.45 -12.41 -1.15
C TYR A 179 11.31 -11.20 -1.54
N VAL A 180 12.55 -11.42 -1.99
CA VAL A 180 13.47 -10.33 -2.34
C VAL A 180 12.93 -9.54 -3.52
N PHE A 181 12.47 -10.24 -4.57
CA PHE A 181 11.88 -9.58 -5.73
C PHE A 181 10.58 -8.86 -5.38
N ALA A 182 9.68 -9.47 -4.62
CA ALA A 182 8.44 -8.80 -4.20
C ALA A 182 8.68 -7.47 -3.49
N ARG A 183 9.78 -7.35 -2.73
CA ARG A 183 10.21 -6.08 -2.14
C ARG A 183 10.91 -5.16 -3.13
N GLY A 184 11.73 -5.71 -4.02
CA GLY A 184 12.42 -4.96 -5.07
C GLY A 184 11.48 -4.35 -6.11
N SER A 185 10.30 -4.94 -6.33
CA SER A 185 9.26 -4.45 -7.24
C SER A 185 8.38 -3.34 -6.63
N THR A 186 8.88 -2.64 -5.61
CA THR A 186 8.15 -1.55 -4.95
C THR A 186 8.86 -0.22 -5.16
N LEU A 187 8.08 0.86 -5.18
CA LEU A 187 8.57 2.23 -5.29
C LEU A 187 8.75 2.82 -3.90
N ASN A 188 9.87 3.51 -3.70
CA ASN A 188 10.07 4.26 -2.47
C ASN A 188 9.30 5.59 -2.55
N ASN A 189 8.14 5.63 -1.89
CA ASN A 189 7.36 6.85 -1.65
C ASN A 189 7.06 7.66 -2.93
N PRO A 190 6.36 7.07 -3.93
CA PRO A 190 5.99 7.81 -5.12
C PRO A 190 5.07 8.98 -4.77
N HIS A 191 5.18 10.05 -5.54
CA HIS A 191 4.37 11.25 -5.35
C HIS A 191 3.26 11.32 -6.39
N ILE A 192 2.07 11.75 -5.95
CA ILE A 192 1.04 12.26 -6.85
C ILE A 192 1.44 13.69 -7.22
N PRO A 193 1.65 14.01 -8.50
CA PRO A 193 2.08 15.33 -8.92
C PRO A 193 0.94 16.35 -8.78
N ALA A 194 1.28 17.62 -8.58
CA ALA A 194 0.29 18.69 -8.36
C ALA A 194 -0.74 18.80 -9.50
N ASN A 195 -0.28 18.63 -10.74
CA ASN A 195 -1.12 18.72 -11.93
C ASN A 195 -2.19 17.62 -12.03
N TYR A 196 -2.07 16.54 -11.24
CA TYR A 196 -3.13 15.55 -11.12
C TYR A 196 -4.43 16.18 -10.60
N PHE A 197 -4.30 17.22 -9.78
CA PHE A 197 -5.40 17.85 -9.07
C PHE A 197 -5.98 19.08 -9.80
N ASP A 198 -5.42 19.52 -10.93
CA ASP A 198 -5.76 20.79 -11.60
C ASP A 198 -7.26 20.94 -11.97
N HIS A 199 -7.97 19.83 -12.13
CA HIS A 199 -9.38 19.77 -12.50
C HIS A 199 -10.33 19.57 -11.32
N MET A 200 -9.79 19.48 -10.09
CA MET A 200 -10.55 19.14 -8.90
C MET A 200 -10.97 20.39 -8.13
N THR A 201 -12.12 20.30 -7.45
CA THR A 201 -12.64 21.40 -6.65
C THR A 201 -11.83 21.58 -5.37
N HIS A 202 -11.41 22.82 -5.11
CA HIS A 202 -10.81 23.20 -3.83
C HIS A 202 -11.88 23.43 -2.78
N ILE A 203 -11.77 22.73 -1.65
CA ILE A 203 -12.61 22.92 -0.46
C ILE A 203 -11.92 23.94 0.45
N THR A 204 -12.46 25.16 0.49
CA THR A 204 -11.99 26.26 1.35
C THR A 204 -12.97 26.57 2.48
N ASP A 205 -14.27 26.50 2.18
CA ASP A 205 -15.35 26.91 3.06
C ASP A 205 -16.26 25.73 3.42
N GLU A 206 -16.81 25.79 4.63
CA GLU A 206 -17.69 24.76 5.23
C GLU A 206 -17.23 23.29 4.99
N PRO A 207 -15.98 22.92 5.34
CA PRO A 207 -15.36 21.70 4.82
C PRO A 207 -16.14 20.41 5.07
N ALA A 208 -16.68 20.25 6.28
CA ALA A 208 -17.48 19.07 6.64
C ALA A 208 -18.78 18.93 5.81
N ILE A 209 -19.45 20.04 5.49
CA ILE A 209 -20.70 20.01 4.71
C ILE A 209 -20.36 19.73 3.25
N THR A 210 -19.39 20.46 2.70
CA THR A 210 -18.92 20.31 1.32
C THR A 210 -18.48 18.87 1.04
N LEU A 211 -17.67 18.25 1.92
CA LEU A 211 -17.26 16.85 1.76
C LEU A 211 -18.45 15.90 1.73
N ARG A 212 -19.41 16.06 2.64
CA ARG A 212 -20.60 15.19 2.70
C ARG A 212 -21.44 15.29 1.43
N GLN A 213 -21.59 16.50 0.88
CA GLN A 213 -22.28 16.70 -0.40
C GLN A 213 -21.55 16.00 -1.55
N MET A 214 -20.23 16.13 -1.63
CA MET A 214 -19.42 15.49 -2.68
C MET A 214 -19.45 13.95 -2.58
N VAL A 215 -19.33 13.41 -1.36
CA VAL A 215 -19.43 11.95 -1.12
C VAL A 215 -20.83 11.45 -1.45
N HIS A 216 -21.88 12.14 -1.02
CA HIS A 216 -23.26 11.76 -1.33
C HIS A 216 -23.51 11.77 -2.85
N ALA A 217 -23.09 12.82 -3.55
CA ALA A 217 -23.21 12.92 -5.00
C ALA A 217 -22.50 11.75 -5.71
N TYR A 218 -21.30 11.40 -5.26
CA TYR A 218 -20.59 10.22 -5.75
C TYR A 218 -21.38 8.93 -5.54
N LEU A 219 -21.88 8.68 -4.33
CA LEU A 219 -22.63 7.45 -4.00
C LEU A 219 -23.93 7.32 -4.81
N VAL A 220 -24.66 8.42 -5.00
CA VAL A 220 -25.86 8.46 -5.84
C VAL A 220 -25.53 8.12 -7.29
N ASN A 221 -24.51 8.77 -7.86
CA ASN A 221 -24.08 8.52 -9.23
C ASN A 221 -23.61 7.07 -9.40
N LYS A 222 -22.85 6.55 -8.44
CA LYS A 222 -22.32 5.19 -8.50
C LYS A 222 -23.45 4.16 -8.49
N ARG A 223 -24.43 4.33 -7.60
CA ARG A 223 -25.62 3.47 -7.54
C ARG A 223 -26.40 3.50 -8.85
N ALA A 224 -26.60 4.68 -9.44
CA ALA A 224 -27.31 4.80 -10.71
C ALA A 224 -26.59 4.07 -11.87
N ILE A 225 -25.26 4.11 -11.89
CA ILE A 225 -24.45 3.38 -12.88
C ILE A 225 -24.58 1.87 -12.67
N ASP A 226 -24.48 1.41 -11.42
CA ASP A 226 -24.55 -0.02 -11.10
C ASP A 226 -25.96 -0.59 -11.38
N ASP A 227 -27.02 0.16 -11.07
CA ASP A 227 -28.41 -0.20 -11.39
C ASP A 227 -28.66 -0.26 -12.91
N ALA A 228 -27.97 0.57 -13.70
CA ALA A 228 -28.07 0.57 -15.17
C ALA A 228 -27.26 -0.55 -15.84
N ALA A 229 -26.29 -1.13 -15.13
CA ALA A 229 -25.43 -2.20 -15.62
C ALA A 229 -25.91 -3.62 -15.26
N ALA A 230 -26.91 -3.73 -14.38
CA ALA A 230 -27.55 -4.98 -13.94
C ALA A 230 -28.71 -5.40 -14.85
#